data_AF-A0AA52H9F2-F1
#
_entry.id   AF-A0AA52H9F2-F1
#
_cell.length_a   1.000
_cell.length_b   1.000
_cell.length_c   1.000
_cell.angle_alpha   90.00
_cell.angle_beta   90.00
_cell.angle_gamma   90.00
#
_symmetry.space_group_name_H-M   'P 1'
#
loop_
_entity.id
_entity.type
_entity.pdbx_description
1 polymer ?
#
loop_
_entity_poly.entity_id
_entity_poly.type
_entity_poly.pdbx_seq_one_letter_code
_entity_poly.pdbx_strand_id
1 'polypeptide(L)' 'MYQPINSEGLTRLAHLELTRFNPKTQDEARRHLIKRLGAYDHDGIIIERSLETYYNLPA' A
#
# COMPACT_ATOMS: atom_id res chain seq x y z
N MET A 1 -13.65 1.41 20.33
CA MET A 1 -13.16 2.50 19.46
C MET A 1 -11.94 1.98 18.72
N TYR A 2 -12.11 1.54 17.48
CA TYR A 2 -11.00 1.23 16.59
C TYR A 2 -10.32 2.57 16.30
N GLN A 3 -9.18 2.86 16.92
CA GLN A 3 -8.37 3.99 16.49
C GLN A 3 -7.95 3.64 15.06
N PRO A 4 -8.36 4.37 14.02
CA PRO A 4 -7.81 4.14 12.70
C PRO A 4 -6.32 4.39 12.87
N ILE A 5 -5.51 3.33 12.85
CA ILE A 5 -4.06 3.43 12.75
C ILE A 5 -3.84 4.41 11.61
N ASN A 6 -3.30 5.58 11.97
CA ASN A 6 -3.21 6.79 11.16
C ASN A 6 -3.12 6.46 9.67
N SER A 7 -4.27 6.48 8.98
CA SER A 7 -4.43 5.90 7.64
C SER A 7 -3.52 6.58 6.62
N GLU A 8 -3.19 7.85 6.85
CA GLU A 8 -2.18 8.59 6.12
C GLU A 8 -0.76 8.06 6.30
N GLY A 9 -0.41 7.62 7.51
CA GLY A 9 0.90 7.05 7.81
C GLY A 9 1.13 5.72 7.10
N LEU A 10 0.11 4.83 7.12
CA LEU A 10 0.15 3.57 6.38
C LEU A 10 0.17 3.80 4.87
N THR A 11 -0.59 4.78 4.36
CA THR A 11 -0.57 5.15 2.93
C THR A 11 0.81 5.67 2.51
N ARG A 12 1.43 6.55 3.30
CA ARG A 12 2.80 7.04 3.05
C ARG A 12 3.82 5.90 3.08
N LEU A 13 3.69 4.99 4.04
CA LEU A 13 4.56 3.83 4.15
C LEU A 13 4.40 2.89 2.94
N ALA A 14 3.17 2.60 2.53
CA ALA A 14 2.89 1.80 1.33
C ALA A 14 3.52 2.43 0.09
N HIS A 15 3.38 3.74 -0.10
CA HIS A 15 3.99 4.43 -1.23
C HIS A 15 5.53 4.37 -1.20
N LEU A 16 6.15 4.60 -0.04
CA LEU A 16 7.60 4.45 0.12
C LEU A 16 8.08 3.03 -0.17
N GLU A 17 7.32 2.03 0.27
CA GLU A 17 7.62 0.61 0.01
C GLU A 17 7.54 0.27 -1.48
N LEU A 18 6.51 0.74 -2.18
CA LEU A 18 6.37 0.56 -3.62
C LEU A 18 7.52 1.24 -4.38
N THR A 19 7.86 2.48 -4.03
CA THR A 19 8.97 3.21 -4.68
C THR A 19 10.32 2.54 -4.44
N ARG A 20 10.58 2.01 -3.24
CA ARG A 20 11.84 1.29 -2.93
C ARG A 20 11.93 -0.07 -3.58
N PHE A 21 10.82 -0.81 -3.61
CA PHE A 21 10.78 -2.15 -4.18
C PHE A 21 10.74 -2.13 -5.71
N ASN A 22 10.20 -1.05 -6.30
CA ASN A 22 10.03 -0.84 -7.74
C ASN A 22 9.38 -2.06 -8.45
N PRO A 23 8.17 -2.46 -8.02
CA PRO A 23 7.49 -3.64 -8.54
C PRO A 23 7.15 -3.49 -10.03
N LYS A 24 7.43 -4.53 -10.83
CA LYS A 24 7.18 -4.50 -12.27
C LYS A 24 5.72 -4.76 -12.63
N THR A 25 4.97 -5.35 -11.72
CA THR A 25 3.56 -5.69 -11.91
C THR A 25 2.75 -5.38 -10.65
N GLN A 26 1.47 -5.07 -10.84
CA GLN A 26 0.56 -4.79 -9.73
C GLN A 26 0.40 -5.99 -8.78
N ASP A 27 0.49 -7.23 -9.26
CA ASP A 27 0.45 -8.43 -8.41
C ASP A 27 1.70 -8.60 -7.55
N GLU A 28 2.87 -8.17 -8.06
CA GLU A 28 4.11 -8.16 -7.28
C GLU A 28 4.04 -7.11 -6.17
N ALA A 29 3.57 -5.90 -6.52
CA ALA A 29 3.32 -4.81 -5.59
C ALA A 29 2.33 -5.22 -4.48
N ARG A 30 1.20 -5.82 -4.85
CA ARG A 30 0.17 -6.29 -3.91
C ARG A 30 0.73 -7.31 -2.93
N ARG A 31 1.43 -8.34 -3.42
CA ARG A 31 2.03 -9.37 -2.55
C ARG A 31 3.06 -8.79 -1.59
N HIS A 32 3.89 -7.84 -2.06
CA HIS A 32 4.86 -7.15 -1.21
C HIS A 32 4.19 -6.33 -0.11
N LEU A 33 3.16 -5.57 -0.46
CA LEU A 33 2.41 -4.76 0.51
C LEU A 33 1.62 -5.60 1.51
N ILE A 34 0.98 -6.70 1.10
CA ILE A 34 0.30 -7.63 2.02
C ILE A 34 1.29 -8.18 3.05
N LYS A 35 2.49 -8.60 2.61
CA LYS A 35 3.52 -9.12 3.51
C LYS A 35 4.01 -8.08 4.52
N ARG A 36 4.09 -6.81 4.12
CA ARG A 36 4.61 -5.70 4.94
C ARG A 36 3.55 -5.08 5.85
N LEU A 37 2.35 -4.88 5.31
CA LEU A 37 1.31 -4.02 5.87
C LEU A 37 0.02 -4.78 6.21
N GLY A 38 -0.13 -6.05 5.82
CA GLY A 38 -1.36 -6.81 6.06
C GLY A 38 -1.72 -6.97 7.54
N ALA A 39 -0.73 -6.92 8.44
CA ALA A 39 -0.97 -6.89 9.89
C ALA A 39 -1.58 -5.56 10.40
N TYR A 40 -1.51 -4.50 9.59
CA TYR A 40 -1.99 -3.15 9.94
C TYR A 40 -3.21 -2.74 9.09
N ASP A 41 -3.37 -3.31 7.89
CA ASP A 41 -4.48 -3.07 6.97
C ASP A 41 -5.36 -4.33 6.86
N HIS A 42 -6.22 -4.53 7.86
CA HIS A 42 -7.03 -5.74 7.98
C HIS A 42 -8.06 -5.89 6.85
N ASP A 43 -8.58 -4.77 6.33
CA ASP A 43 -9.58 -4.75 5.27
C ASP A 43 -8.94 -4.64 3.86
N GLY A 44 -7.62 -4.47 3.77
CA GLY A 44 -6.90 -4.31 2.50
C GLY A 44 -7.15 -2.97 1.79
N ILE A 45 -7.86 -2.03 2.42
CA ILE A 45 -8.30 -0.77 1.82
C ILE A 45 -7.09 0.13 1.49
N ILE A 46 -6.09 0.17 2.38
CA ILE A 46 -4.90 1.00 2.18
C ILE A 46 -4.02 0.40 1.08
N ILE A 47 -3.89 -0.93 1.04
CA ILE A 47 -3.13 -1.64 0.02
C ILE A 47 -3.72 -1.35 -1.36
N GLU A 48 -5.03 -1.57 -1.56
CA GLU A 48 -5.66 -1.36 -2.86
C GLU A 48 -5.57 0.12 -3.31
N ARG A 49 -5.88 1.06 -2.41
CA ARG A 49 -5.77 2.50 -2.72
C ARG A 49 -4.34 2.92 -3.07
N SER A 50 -3.34 2.35 -2.40
CA SER A 50 -1.93 2.65 -2.67
C SER A 50 -1.48 2.09 -4.02
N LEU A 51 -1.97 0.91 -4.42
CA LEU A 51 -1.72 0.34 -5.74
C LEU A 51 -2.36 1.20 -6.84
N GLU A 52 -3.63 1.58 -6.67
CA GLU A 52 -4.32 2.48 -7.60
C GLU A 52 -3.56 3.79 -7.76
N THR A 53 -3.13 4.40 -6.64
CA THR A 53 -2.38 5.67 -6.69
C THR A 53 -1.03 5.51 -7.38
N TYR A 54 -0.29 4.43 -7.10
CA TYR A 54 1.04 4.20 -7.66
C TYR A 54 1.02 3.92 -9.17
N TYR A 55 0.02 3.17 -9.66
CA TYR A 55 -0.08 2.79 -11.07
C TYR A 55 -0.94 3.73 -11.93
N ASN A 56 -1.83 4.53 -11.34
CA ASN A 56 -2.67 5.50 -12.07
C ASN A 56 -2.14 6.94 -12.05
N LEU A 57 -0.92 7.19 -11.55
CA LEU A 57 -0.29 8.50 -11.67
C LEU A 57 -0.10 8.83 -13.17
N PRO A 58 -0.58 10.01 -13.66
CA PRO A 58 -0.29 10.44 -15.01
C PRO A 58 1.23 10.55 -15.18
N ALA A 59 1.73 9.93 -16.25
CA ALA A 59 3.15 9.89 -16.62
C ALA A 59 3.78 11.28 -16.75
#